data_AF-A0A964NK30-F1
#
_entry.id   AF-A0A964NK30-F1
#
_cell.length_a   1.000
_cell.length_b   1.000
_cell.length_c   1.000
_cell.angle_alpha   90.00
_cell.angle_beta   90.00
_cell.angle_gamma   90.00
#
_symmetry.space_group_name_H-M   'P 1'
#
loop_
_entity.id
_entity.type
_entity.pdbx_description
1 polymer ?
#
loop_
_entity_poly.entity_id
_entity_poly.type
_entity_poly.pdbx_seq_one_letter_code
_entity_poly.pdbx_strand_id
1 'polypeptide(L)'
;MKLTLLLSGIVAATTMAACAPEGKDQRADFGPVNDLRPLFDLPPVADAPCQPIAELCNGVDDDCDGLIDDADPDIEAATVNNVDHCGACDMKCEAPNLVRSACRMGLCRVAMCTPDFSDYNGDYADGCESNCTLSNGATEACDNADNDCDGTTDEGFDLQVDDQNCGTCGETCEAVPGGNTGCSLGACVLSQCDAGLVDANADLSDGCEYACVLRATELIREFCNGLDDDCDRSIDEAADLKLPAEDFCGQTGVCAYECGEDADCGDPGLRCNGGHVCVDVSGLGLGASCVDDAECQAIHGGLACVTTMGQDGVPLRSCVERRHEPICDAGAGFRCVRSPHVSTGNELARCDGLDNDCDGDIDEDFVAALFVDGVRRQTPRTCAVGEGACRGLGAIRCTDDGLGTVCDAVELEPEGDRDENCDGRDDDCDGQLDEDFVDAVVRVGAVDVFAYEASRPGANNVTPGLDLVPDDGVDAYIETRACSRAGTLPWANVSAAEAQDACAAAGGRLCTRDEWTAACAGAAANAYPYGRDYNAQTCNGGAFDTDRLAAGNQDHALAGGTLVGCRAQGIYDLSGNLKEWTDDVVDGLRVVRGGGYESNVPAGLTCSAVNDLKPDELRSSTLGFRCCRGQ
;
A
#
# COMPACT_ATOMS: atom_id res chain seq x y z
N MET A 1 -11.99 69.18 16.49
CA MET A 1 -13.09 69.33 17.49
C MET A 1 -13.14 68.01 18.24
N LYS A 2 -13.04 67.95 19.57
CA LYS A 2 -14.10 68.24 20.57
C LYS A 2 -15.40 67.50 20.23
N LEU A 3 -15.77 66.48 21.01
CA LEU A 3 -16.64 66.55 22.21
C LEU A 3 -18.12 66.65 21.76
N THR A 4 -19.05 65.80 22.19
CA THR A 4 -19.49 65.67 23.60
C THR A 4 -20.29 64.38 23.84
N LEU A 5 -20.24 63.88 25.08
CA LEU A 5 -21.03 62.76 25.64
C LEU A 5 -22.50 63.15 25.92
N LEU A 6 -23.22 62.29 26.69
CA LEU A 6 -24.42 62.55 27.54
C LEU A 6 -25.79 62.13 26.95
N LEU A 7 -26.76 61.53 27.68
CA LEU A 7 -26.75 60.83 28.99
C LEU A 7 -28.13 60.14 29.25
N SER A 8 -28.15 59.17 30.19
CA SER A 8 -29.19 58.87 31.22
C SER A 8 -29.87 57.49 31.09
N GLY A 9 -30.01 56.62 32.10
CA GLY A 9 -29.53 56.58 33.50
C GLY A 9 -30.58 55.99 34.47
N ILE A 10 -30.17 55.24 35.52
CA ILE A 10 -30.86 55.07 36.84
C ILE A 10 -30.08 54.07 37.76
N VAL A 11 -29.58 54.57 38.92
CA VAL A 11 -29.65 54.06 40.33
C VAL A 11 -29.25 52.58 40.65
N ALA A 12 -28.47 52.19 41.69
CA ALA A 12 -27.95 52.87 42.91
C ALA A 12 -26.64 52.26 43.49
N ALA A 13 -25.92 53.04 44.31
CA ALA A 13 -25.30 52.74 45.64
C ALA A 13 -24.48 51.44 45.90
N THR A 14 -23.36 51.39 46.63
CA THR A 14 -22.52 52.41 47.35
C THR A 14 -21.14 51.81 47.68
N THR A 15 -20.10 52.64 47.83
CA THR A 15 -18.72 52.28 48.24
C THR A 15 -18.49 52.60 49.75
N MET A 16 -17.36 52.35 50.47
CA MET A 16 -15.94 52.05 50.15
C MET A 16 -15.16 51.59 51.43
N ALA A 17 -13.86 51.25 51.30
CA ALA A 17 -12.76 51.22 52.33
C ALA A 17 -12.67 50.02 53.33
N ALA A 18 -11.52 49.65 53.95
CA ALA A 18 -10.06 49.76 53.63
C ALA A 18 -9.17 48.99 54.65
N CYS A 19 -7.92 48.63 54.28
CA CYS A 19 -6.73 48.25 55.09
C CYS A 19 -6.66 46.93 55.92
N ALA A 20 -5.42 46.46 56.12
CA ALA A 20 -4.94 45.19 56.74
C ALA A 20 -4.50 45.38 58.23
N PRO A 21 -3.76 44.48 58.94
CA PRO A 21 -3.32 43.08 58.67
C PRO A 21 -3.47 42.07 59.88
N GLU A 22 -2.87 40.88 59.77
CA GLU A 22 -2.46 39.89 60.82
C GLU A 22 -3.48 39.32 61.85
N GLY A 23 -3.46 37.98 62.06
CA GLY A 23 -3.85 37.39 63.36
C GLY A 23 -4.37 35.94 63.41
N LYS A 24 -3.52 35.02 63.91
CA LYS A 24 -3.82 33.90 64.83
C LYS A 24 -4.92 32.85 64.49
N ASP A 25 -4.44 31.69 64.02
CA ASP A 25 -4.55 30.38 64.70
C ASP A 25 -5.64 30.16 65.76
N GLN A 26 -6.53 29.18 65.52
CA GLN A 26 -7.10 28.31 66.55
C GLN A 26 -7.29 26.86 66.05
N ARG A 27 -6.30 26.00 66.31
CA ARG A 27 -6.54 24.57 66.61
C ARG A 27 -6.94 24.38 68.08
N ALA A 28 -7.83 23.44 68.36
CA ALA A 28 -7.81 22.49 69.50
C ALA A 28 -9.15 21.71 69.60
N ASP A 29 -9.30 20.53 70.20
CA ASP A 29 -8.44 19.34 70.48
C ASP A 29 -9.38 18.35 71.24
N PHE A 30 -9.50 17.05 70.95
CA PHE A 30 -8.82 15.88 71.57
C PHE A 30 -9.72 14.66 71.22
N GLY A 31 -9.31 13.40 71.06
CA GLY A 31 -8.06 12.62 71.17
C GLY A 31 -8.45 11.11 71.15
N PRO A 32 -7.67 10.14 71.68
CA PRO A 32 -6.22 9.92 71.54
C PRO A 32 -5.82 8.45 71.25
N VAL A 33 -4.63 8.18 70.65
CA VAL A 33 -3.66 7.13 71.08
C VAL A 33 -2.31 7.24 70.34
N ASN A 34 -1.21 7.32 71.10
CA ASN A 34 0.08 6.59 71.03
C ASN A 34 0.55 5.95 69.69
N ASP A 35 1.85 5.92 69.31
CA ASP A 35 3.10 6.43 69.92
C ASP A 35 4.27 6.36 68.88
N LEU A 36 5.38 7.06 69.18
CA LEU A 36 6.77 6.93 68.71
C LEU A 36 7.34 7.87 67.61
N ARG A 37 8.07 8.89 68.08
CA ARG A 37 9.40 9.36 67.60
C ARG A 37 10.41 9.03 68.74
N PRO A 38 11.77 8.99 68.60
CA PRO A 38 12.59 9.98 67.87
C PRO A 38 14.00 9.53 67.35
N LEU A 39 14.82 10.53 66.94
CA LEU A 39 16.29 10.51 66.68
C LEU A 39 16.72 9.83 65.36
N PHE A 40 17.60 10.42 64.54
CA PHE A 40 18.93 10.92 64.89
C PHE A 40 19.42 12.12 64.05
N ASP A 41 20.34 12.87 64.65
CA ASP A 41 21.17 13.92 64.04
C ASP A 41 22.60 13.34 63.94
N LEU A 42 23.22 13.30 62.75
CA LEU A 42 24.56 12.73 62.52
C LEU A 42 25.32 13.52 61.41
N PRO A 43 26.68 13.52 61.45
CA PRO A 43 27.52 14.53 60.77
C PRO A 43 27.65 14.32 59.24
N PRO A 44 28.25 15.27 58.49
CA PRO A 44 28.49 15.08 57.06
C PRO A 44 29.34 13.84 56.82
N VAL A 45 28.78 12.94 56.00
CA VAL A 45 29.47 11.73 55.54
C VAL A 45 30.41 12.14 54.41
N ALA A 46 31.66 12.40 54.76
CA ALA A 46 32.74 11.92 53.89
C ALA A 46 32.70 10.38 53.92
N ASP A 47 33.00 9.74 52.80
CA ASP A 47 33.10 8.29 52.63
C ASP A 47 31.77 7.49 52.69
N ALA A 48 30.76 7.92 51.92
CA ALA A 48 29.80 6.97 51.37
C ALA A 48 30.42 6.35 50.11
N PRO A 49 30.40 5.02 49.91
CA PRO A 49 30.87 4.42 48.67
C PRO A 49 29.86 4.76 47.57
N CYS A 50 30.28 5.59 46.62
CA CYS A 50 29.56 5.80 45.37
C CYS A 50 29.28 4.44 44.72
N GLN A 51 28.05 4.24 44.25
CA GLN A 51 27.70 3.11 43.41
C GLN A 51 27.85 3.65 41.98
N PRO A 52 28.92 3.33 41.24
CA PRO A 52 29.12 3.90 39.91
C PRO A 52 27.94 3.49 39.01
N ILE A 53 27.20 4.50 38.60
CA ILE A 53 26.21 4.46 37.53
C ILE A 53 26.74 5.33 36.40
N ALA A 54 26.33 5.08 35.15
CA ALA A 54 26.73 5.97 34.07
C ALA A 54 26.20 7.39 34.32
N GLU A 55 27.03 8.39 34.04
CA GLU A 55 26.72 9.80 34.23
C GLU A 55 25.41 10.20 33.55
N LEU A 56 24.68 11.11 34.20
CA LEU A 56 23.45 11.71 33.69
C LEU A 56 23.63 13.21 33.59
N CYS A 57 23.03 13.83 32.57
CA CYS A 57 22.97 15.29 32.45
C CYS A 57 22.10 15.93 33.56
N ASN A 58 22.66 16.09 34.76
CA ASN A 58 21.92 16.56 35.94
C ASN A 58 22.72 17.53 36.84
N GLY A 59 24.00 17.79 36.55
CA GLY A 59 24.86 18.68 37.34
C GLY A 59 25.48 18.05 38.59
N VAL A 60 25.56 16.73 38.67
CA VAL A 60 26.15 15.95 39.75
C VAL A 60 27.15 14.95 39.18
N ASP A 61 28.22 14.70 39.94
CA ASP A 61 29.19 13.60 39.79
C ASP A 61 28.48 12.33 40.28
N ASP A 62 27.80 11.60 39.39
CA ASP A 62 26.93 10.45 39.69
C ASP A 62 27.75 9.16 39.88
N ASP A 63 28.90 9.03 39.21
CA ASP A 63 29.81 7.89 39.30
C ASP A 63 30.97 8.09 40.34
N CYS A 64 31.25 9.35 40.69
CA CYS A 64 32.28 9.81 41.63
C CYS A 64 33.75 9.68 41.16
N ASP A 65 34.04 9.73 39.86
CA ASP A 65 35.41 9.87 39.33
C ASP A 65 35.98 11.29 39.52
N GLY A 66 35.11 12.31 39.66
CA GLY A 66 35.46 13.72 39.85
C GLY A 66 35.25 14.61 38.62
N LEU A 67 34.66 14.08 37.54
CA LEU A 67 34.10 14.80 36.41
C LEU A 67 32.57 14.96 36.61
N ILE A 68 31.90 15.70 35.72
CA ILE A 68 30.46 16.03 35.80
C ILE A 68 29.95 16.31 34.38
N ASP A 69 28.81 15.73 34.00
CA ASP A 69 28.10 16.01 32.74
C ASP A 69 29.07 15.95 31.52
N ASP A 70 29.10 16.99 30.66
CA ASP A 70 29.95 17.11 29.46
C ASP A 70 31.47 17.07 29.74
N ALA A 71 31.91 17.15 31.01
CA ALA A 71 33.32 17.01 31.36
C ALA A 71 33.74 15.54 31.50
N ASP A 72 32.77 14.62 31.58
CA ASP A 72 32.95 13.19 31.83
C ASP A 72 32.92 12.37 30.51
N PRO A 73 33.85 11.42 30.30
CA PRO A 73 33.82 10.55 29.12
C PRO A 73 32.67 9.51 29.11
N ASP A 74 32.06 9.16 30.24
CA ASP A 74 31.05 8.11 30.35
C ASP A 74 29.60 8.63 30.15
N ILE A 75 29.43 9.93 29.84
CA ILE A 75 28.16 10.63 29.55
C ILE A 75 27.44 10.15 28.27
N GLU A 76 28.05 9.27 27.47
CA GLU A 76 27.50 8.81 26.18
C GLU A 76 26.09 8.19 26.34
N ALA A 77 25.83 7.44 27.41
CA ALA A 77 24.55 6.79 27.64
C ALA A 77 23.38 7.79 27.84
N ALA A 78 23.65 8.95 28.45
CA ALA A 78 22.65 9.99 28.69
C ALA A 78 22.34 10.86 27.47
N THR A 79 23.21 10.83 26.45
CA THR A 79 23.21 11.78 25.32
C THR A 79 22.99 11.13 23.95
N VAL A 80 23.17 9.81 23.82
CA VAL A 80 23.09 9.09 22.53
C VAL A 80 21.70 9.05 21.90
N ASN A 81 20.63 8.87 22.68
CA ASN A 81 19.24 8.78 22.18
C ASN A 81 18.27 9.70 22.96
N ASN A 82 18.79 10.78 23.55
CA ASN A 82 18.01 11.69 24.40
C ASN A 82 17.72 13.00 23.65
N VAL A 83 16.45 13.27 23.34
CA VAL A 83 16.02 14.45 22.56
C VAL A 83 16.27 15.78 23.29
N ASP A 84 16.38 15.75 24.62
CA ASP A 84 16.66 16.93 25.44
C ASP A 84 18.16 17.19 25.66
N HIS A 85 19.02 16.21 25.37
CA HIS A 85 20.46 16.21 25.67
C HIS A 85 21.26 15.55 24.53
N CYS A 86 20.94 15.86 23.27
CA CYS A 86 21.43 15.09 22.14
C CYS A 86 22.89 15.42 21.78
N GLY A 87 23.79 14.45 22.04
CA GLY A 87 25.23 14.56 21.76
C GLY A 87 26.03 15.43 22.75
N ALA A 88 25.36 16.21 23.59
CA ALA A 88 25.88 16.86 24.78
C ALA A 88 24.71 17.28 25.69
N CYS A 89 24.97 17.59 26.95
CA CYS A 89 23.94 18.01 27.90
C CYS A 89 23.28 19.33 27.48
N ASP A 90 21.95 19.43 27.67
CA ASP A 90 21.08 20.53 27.27
C ASP A 90 21.02 20.83 25.75
N MET A 91 21.61 19.98 24.90
CA MET A 91 21.46 20.05 23.43
C MET A 91 20.09 19.51 22.99
N LYS A 92 19.06 20.35 23.14
CA LYS A 92 17.70 20.03 22.69
C LYS A 92 17.61 20.02 21.16
N CYS A 93 16.95 18.99 20.61
CA CYS A 93 16.63 18.94 19.20
C CYS A 93 15.40 19.81 18.88
N GLU A 94 15.63 21.08 18.56
CA GLU A 94 14.64 22.01 18.00
C GLU A 94 15.00 22.39 16.54
N ALA A 95 14.04 22.32 15.61
CA ALA A 95 14.14 22.77 14.21
C ALA A 95 12.74 23.13 13.62
N PRO A 96 12.65 23.84 12.47
CA PRO A 96 11.39 24.34 11.90
C PRO A 96 10.40 23.25 11.46
N ASN A 97 9.10 23.53 11.57
CA ASN A 97 7.99 22.70 11.03
C ASN A 97 7.99 21.23 11.49
N LEU A 98 8.47 20.95 12.71
CA LEU A 98 8.45 19.62 13.32
C LEU A 98 7.31 19.49 14.35
N VAL A 99 6.67 18.32 14.36
CA VAL A 99 5.85 17.84 15.50
C VAL A 99 6.75 17.15 16.53
N ARG A 100 7.75 16.40 16.04
CA ARG A 100 8.66 15.62 16.88
C ARG A 100 10.04 15.58 16.24
N SER A 101 11.05 15.78 17.07
CA SER A 101 12.46 15.52 16.76
C SER A 101 12.91 14.20 17.39
N ALA A 102 13.96 13.61 16.82
CA ALA A 102 14.64 12.45 17.39
C ALA A 102 16.11 12.78 17.68
N CYS A 103 16.68 12.06 18.64
CA CYS A 103 18.12 11.95 18.80
C CYS A 103 18.53 10.51 18.46
N ARG A 104 19.52 10.33 17.59
CA ARG A 104 20.08 9.01 17.26
C ARG A 104 21.60 9.11 17.15
N MET A 105 22.31 8.40 18.00
CA MET A 105 23.79 8.44 18.12
C MET A 105 24.34 9.84 18.40
N GLY A 106 23.67 10.61 19.26
CA GLY A 106 24.07 11.97 19.63
C GLY A 106 23.90 13.01 18.53
N LEU A 107 23.16 12.67 17.46
CA LEU A 107 22.80 13.59 16.38
C LEU A 107 21.28 13.79 16.34
N CYS A 108 20.86 15.05 16.31
CA CYS A 108 19.46 15.40 16.11
C CYS A 108 19.02 15.04 14.68
N ARG A 109 17.76 14.60 14.57
CA ARG A 109 17.10 14.22 13.32
C ARG A 109 15.64 14.64 13.34
N VAL A 110 15.09 14.85 12.14
CA VAL A 110 13.65 14.88 11.92
C VAL A 110 13.07 13.53 12.32
N ALA A 111 11.95 13.55 13.05
CA ALA A 111 11.20 12.33 13.36
C ALA A 111 9.79 12.40 12.79
N MET A 112 9.11 13.53 12.96
CA MET A 112 7.79 13.80 12.38
C MET A 112 7.67 15.29 12.06
N CYS A 113 7.38 15.60 10.80
CA CYS A 113 7.02 16.94 10.35
C CYS A 113 5.63 17.36 10.86
N THR A 114 5.32 18.65 10.82
CA THR A 114 3.93 19.13 10.92
C THR A 114 3.11 18.65 9.73
N PRO A 115 1.79 18.44 9.89
CA PRO A 115 0.90 18.19 8.76
C PRO A 115 1.13 19.23 7.66
N ASP A 116 1.04 18.79 6.42
CA ASP A 116 1.37 19.52 5.19
C ASP A 116 2.88 19.80 4.99
N PHE A 117 3.80 19.32 5.84
CA PHE A 117 5.26 19.48 5.66
C PHE A 117 6.03 18.15 5.49
N SER A 118 7.09 18.17 4.68
CA SER A 118 8.04 17.05 4.46
C SER A 118 9.50 17.51 4.59
N ASP A 119 10.40 16.57 4.90
CA ASP A 119 11.88 16.68 4.92
C ASP A 119 12.43 15.81 3.77
N TYR A 120 12.88 16.45 2.70
CA TYR A 120 13.29 15.80 1.43
C TYR A 120 14.80 15.86 1.20
N ASN A 121 15.53 16.70 1.94
CA ASN A 121 17.00 16.75 1.87
C ASN A 121 17.67 15.93 2.99
N GLY A 122 16.93 15.54 4.03
CA GLY A 122 17.42 14.84 5.21
C GLY A 122 18.31 15.70 6.12
N ASP A 123 18.33 17.03 5.93
CA ASP A 123 19.12 17.98 6.71
C ASP A 123 18.28 18.53 7.87
N TYR A 124 18.62 18.05 9.06
CA TYR A 124 18.01 18.48 10.30
C TYR A 124 18.08 20.01 10.54
N ALA A 125 19.02 20.73 9.90
CA ALA A 125 19.26 22.15 10.15
C ALA A 125 18.14 23.08 9.64
N ASP A 126 17.47 22.74 8.54
CA ASP A 126 16.34 23.47 7.96
C ASP A 126 14.95 22.92 8.35
N GLY A 127 14.88 21.65 8.77
CA GLY A 127 13.72 21.06 9.46
C GLY A 127 12.84 20.23 8.53
N CYS A 128 11.62 20.70 8.27
CA CYS A 128 10.78 20.19 7.19
C CYS A 128 10.35 21.38 6.32
N GLU A 129 10.80 21.46 5.08
CA GLU A 129 10.88 22.73 4.36
C GLU A 129 9.77 22.97 3.33
N SER A 130 9.15 21.91 2.78
CA SER A 130 8.14 22.01 1.71
C SER A 130 6.76 21.82 2.28
N ASN A 131 5.83 22.63 1.77
CA ASN A 131 4.41 22.43 1.96
C ASN A 131 3.90 21.33 0.98
N CYS A 132 4.25 20.07 1.22
CA CYS A 132 3.86 18.92 0.41
C CYS A 132 2.90 18.00 1.19
N THR A 133 1.87 17.49 0.51
CA THR A 133 0.86 16.61 1.10
C THR A 133 0.87 15.27 0.39
N LEU A 134 1.30 14.22 1.10
CA LEU A 134 1.26 12.84 0.60
C LEU A 134 -0.10 12.54 -0.02
N SER A 135 -0.08 12.13 -1.28
CA SER A 135 -1.25 11.87 -2.09
C SER A 135 -1.01 10.59 -2.91
N ASN A 136 -2.06 10.06 -3.55
CA ASN A 136 -2.01 8.80 -4.31
C ASN A 136 -1.35 7.59 -3.58
N GLY A 137 -1.31 7.60 -2.24
CA GLY A 137 -0.68 6.54 -1.45
C GLY A 137 0.86 6.63 -1.34
N ALA A 138 1.45 7.82 -1.52
CA ALA A 138 2.90 8.01 -1.61
C ALA A 138 3.50 7.21 -2.79
N THR A 139 2.89 7.38 -3.95
CA THR A 139 3.32 6.82 -5.23
C THR A 139 2.96 7.82 -6.29
N GLU A 140 3.90 8.19 -7.15
CA GLU A 140 3.66 9.16 -8.21
C GLU A 140 2.51 8.75 -9.14
N ALA A 141 1.71 9.73 -9.50
CA ALA A 141 0.77 9.76 -10.60
C ALA A 141 1.13 10.95 -11.48
N CYS A 142 0.87 10.85 -12.80
CA CYS A 142 1.12 11.95 -13.74
C CYS A 142 0.08 13.08 -13.61
N ASP A 143 -0.02 13.69 -12.42
CA ASP A 143 -0.98 14.76 -12.10
C ASP A 143 -0.30 16.12 -11.79
N ASN A 144 1.04 16.19 -11.92
CA ASN A 144 1.89 17.34 -11.63
C ASN A 144 1.92 17.70 -10.12
N ALA A 145 1.61 16.75 -9.24
CA ALA A 145 1.91 16.83 -7.83
C ALA A 145 3.01 15.81 -7.48
N ASP A 146 3.94 16.26 -6.64
CA ASP A 146 4.87 15.44 -5.88
C ASP A 146 4.03 14.62 -4.87
N ASN A 147 3.69 13.38 -5.21
CA ASN A 147 2.73 12.56 -4.46
C ASN A 147 3.41 11.83 -3.29
N ASP A 148 4.68 11.43 -3.45
CA ASP A 148 5.50 10.82 -2.40
C ASP A 148 6.37 11.82 -1.60
N CYS A 149 6.43 13.09 -2.04
CA CYS A 149 7.12 14.20 -1.39
C CYS A 149 8.66 14.10 -1.36
N ASP A 150 9.28 13.45 -2.36
CA ASP A 150 10.74 13.37 -2.52
C ASP A 150 11.40 14.64 -3.10
N GLY A 151 10.59 15.57 -3.63
CA GLY A 151 11.04 16.85 -4.19
C GLY A 151 11.32 16.83 -5.70
N THR A 152 11.09 15.71 -6.38
CA THR A 152 10.78 15.66 -7.80
C THR A 152 9.26 15.75 -8.03
N THR A 153 8.77 15.41 -9.23
CA THR A 153 7.35 15.48 -9.60
C THR A 153 7.17 14.64 -10.86
N ASP A 154 6.20 13.73 -10.86
CA ASP A 154 5.85 12.87 -12.01
C ASP A 154 7.01 11.91 -12.43
N GLU A 155 7.82 11.37 -11.50
CA GLU A 155 8.90 10.40 -11.75
C GLU A 155 8.54 8.92 -11.46
N GLY A 156 9.52 8.01 -11.51
CA GLY A 156 9.32 6.57 -11.30
C GLY A 156 8.75 5.78 -12.48
N PHE A 157 8.18 6.43 -13.48
CA PHE A 157 7.55 5.79 -14.65
C PHE A 157 8.54 5.22 -15.69
N ASP A 158 8.26 4.03 -16.24
CA ASP A 158 9.02 3.46 -17.36
C ASP A 158 8.54 4.04 -18.70
N LEU A 159 9.06 5.21 -19.04
CA LEU A 159 8.75 5.92 -20.29
C LEU A 159 9.18 5.18 -21.58
N GLN A 160 9.75 3.96 -21.51
CA GLN A 160 10.17 3.19 -22.68
C GLN A 160 9.19 2.09 -23.09
N VAL A 161 8.43 1.53 -22.14
CA VAL A 161 7.51 0.40 -22.36
C VAL A 161 6.18 0.50 -21.61
N ASP A 162 5.95 1.53 -20.79
CA ASP A 162 4.64 1.77 -20.18
C ASP A 162 3.65 2.35 -21.20
N ASP A 163 2.60 1.58 -21.50
CA ASP A 163 1.51 1.95 -22.41
C ASP A 163 0.72 3.18 -21.93
N GLN A 164 0.77 3.52 -20.64
CA GLN A 164 0.06 4.67 -20.06
C GLN A 164 0.92 5.94 -19.98
N ASN A 165 2.24 5.81 -20.08
CA ASN A 165 3.24 6.87 -19.85
C ASN A 165 4.31 6.90 -20.95
N CYS A 166 3.90 6.70 -22.20
CA CYS A 166 4.82 6.39 -23.28
C CYS A 166 5.59 7.62 -23.77
N GLY A 167 6.90 7.64 -23.54
CA GLY A 167 7.79 8.74 -23.92
C GLY A 167 7.73 9.98 -23.01
N THR A 168 6.59 10.22 -22.34
CA THR A 168 6.43 11.17 -21.24
C THR A 168 5.20 10.81 -20.38
N CYS A 169 5.17 11.30 -19.14
CA CYS A 169 4.11 11.01 -18.17
C CYS A 169 2.72 11.34 -18.73
N GLY A 170 1.76 10.44 -18.57
CA GLY A 170 0.36 10.62 -18.95
C GLY A 170 0.06 10.49 -20.46
N GLU A 171 1.06 10.30 -21.32
CA GLU A 171 0.83 9.98 -22.74
C GLU A 171 0.49 8.50 -22.90
N THR A 172 -0.80 8.19 -22.76
CA THR A 172 -1.33 6.83 -23.00
C THR A 172 -1.44 6.54 -24.48
N CYS A 173 -0.96 5.37 -24.91
CA CYS A 173 -1.14 4.89 -26.27
C CYS A 173 -2.60 4.51 -26.54
N GLU A 174 -3.35 5.41 -27.18
CA GLU A 174 -4.75 5.16 -27.56
C GLU A 174 -4.85 4.02 -28.59
N ALA A 175 -5.89 3.18 -28.45
CA ALA A 175 -6.20 2.13 -29.42
C ALA A 175 -6.60 2.73 -30.78
N VAL A 176 -6.19 2.06 -31.86
CA VAL A 176 -6.38 2.51 -33.25
C VAL A 176 -7.53 1.73 -33.91
N PRO A 177 -8.07 2.20 -35.05
CA PRO A 177 -9.16 1.48 -35.72
C PRO A 177 -8.72 0.05 -36.10
N GLY A 178 -9.34 -0.95 -35.47
CA GLY A 178 -9.07 -2.35 -35.76
C GLY A 178 -7.81 -2.94 -35.11
N GLY A 179 -7.22 -2.27 -34.11
CA GLY A 179 -6.06 -2.81 -33.39
C GLY A 179 -5.71 -2.05 -32.12
N ASN A 180 -4.93 -2.71 -31.28
CA ASN A 180 -4.35 -2.10 -30.08
C ASN A 180 -2.96 -1.54 -30.38
N THR A 181 -2.60 -0.50 -29.64
CA THR A 181 -1.26 0.08 -29.63
C THR A 181 -0.53 -0.33 -28.35
N GLY A 182 0.73 0.06 -28.23
CA GLY A 182 1.54 -0.10 -27.02
C GLY A 182 2.84 0.66 -27.14
N CYS A 183 3.58 0.80 -26.04
CA CYS A 183 4.78 1.59 -25.98
C CYS A 183 6.03 0.79 -26.38
N SER A 184 6.87 1.37 -27.25
CA SER A 184 8.17 0.79 -27.56
C SER A 184 9.20 1.89 -27.81
N LEU A 185 10.27 1.87 -27.00
CA LEU A 185 11.36 2.86 -27.03
C LEU A 185 10.87 4.31 -26.82
N GLY A 186 9.78 4.47 -26.06
CA GLY A 186 9.15 5.77 -25.79
C GLY A 186 8.39 6.36 -26.97
N ALA A 187 7.87 5.51 -27.86
CA ALA A 187 6.90 5.87 -28.88
C ALA A 187 5.77 4.84 -28.93
N CYS A 188 4.53 5.30 -29.11
CA CYS A 188 3.41 4.41 -29.37
C CYS A 188 3.58 3.73 -30.73
N VAL A 189 3.40 2.42 -30.75
CA VAL A 189 3.47 1.55 -31.93
C VAL A 189 2.24 0.64 -31.96
N LEU A 190 1.95 0.06 -33.13
CA LEU A 190 0.90 -0.95 -33.24
C LEU A 190 1.38 -2.25 -32.54
N SER A 191 0.64 -2.71 -31.53
CA SER A 191 0.99 -3.90 -30.76
C SER A 191 0.31 -5.16 -31.32
N GLN A 192 -0.97 -5.07 -31.70
CA GLN A 192 -1.73 -6.17 -32.31
C GLN A 192 -2.96 -5.68 -33.07
N CYS A 193 -3.19 -6.19 -34.28
CA CYS A 193 -4.47 -6.04 -34.98
C CYS A 193 -5.55 -6.99 -34.42
N ASP A 194 -6.79 -6.54 -34.46
CA ASP A 194 -7.97 -7.37 -34.17
C ASP A 194 -8.03 -8.59 -35.10
N ALA A 195 -8.70 -9.65 -34.63
CA ALA A 195 -8.76 -10.92 -35.34
C ALA A 195 -9.42 -10.78 -36.73
N GLY A 196 -8.63 -10.93 -37.79
CA GLY A 196 -9.07 -10.81 -39.17
C GLY A 196 -8.86 -9.42 -39.79
N LEU A 197 -8.09 -8.55 -39.14
CA LEU A 197 -7.56 -7.31 -39.69
C LEU A 197 -6.03 -7.37 -39.77
N VAL A 198 -5.44 -6.67 -40.74
CA VAL A 198 -4.01 -6.42 -40.83
C VAL A 198 -3.74 -4.95 -41.17
N ASP A 199 -2.71 -4.37 -40.54
CA ASP A 199 -2.05 -3.16 -40.98
C ASP A 199 -1.30 -3.48 -42.28
N ALA A 200 -1.71 -2.85 -43.38
CA ALA A 200 -1.17 -3.11 -44.70
C ALA A 200 -0.53 -1.87 -45.35
N ASN A 201 -0.34 -0.79 -44.60
CA ASN A 201 0.37 0.43 -45.03
C ASN A 201 1.53 0.84 -44.08
N ALA A 202 1.61 0.25 -42.89
CA ALA A 202 2.48 0.60 -41.77
C ALA A 202 2.26 2.02 -41.21
N ASP A 203 1.01 2.52 -41.27
CA ASP A 203 0.60 3.83 -40.76
C ASP A 203 -0.31 3.68 -39.54
N LEU A 204 0.22 4.06 -38.38
CA LEU A 204 -0.46 3.98 -37.10
C LEU A 204 -1.75 4.82 -37.04
N SER A 205 -1.95 5.78 -37.96
CA SER A 205 -3.07 6.72 -37.90
C SER A 205 -4.38 6.19 -38.48
N ASP A 206 -4.37 5.18 -39.36
CA ASP A 206 -5.56 4.44 -39.81
C ASP A 206 -5.69 3.02 -39.20
N GLY A 207 -4.61 2.46 -38.65
CA GLY A 207 -4.65 1.31 -37.74
C GLY A 207 -4.45 -0.04 -38.41
N CYS A 208 -5.51 -0.85 -38.50
CA CYS A 208 -5.51 -2.12 -39.23
C CYS A 208 -6.69 -2.16 -40.21
N GLU A 209 -6.52 -1.49 -41.36
CA GLU A 209 -7.63 -1.22 -42.29
C GLU A 209 -8.05 -2.43 -43.14
N TYR A 210 -7.19 -3.44 -43.28
CA TYR A 210 -7.39 -4.49 -44.28
C TYR A 210 -7.97 -5.78 -43.67
N ALA A 211 -9.23 -6.06 -44.01
CA ALA A 211 -9.93 -7.26 -43.57
C ALA A 211 -9.45 -8.51 -44.30
N CYS A 212 -8.54 -9.25 -43.66
CA CYS A 212 -7.92 -10.46 -44.17
C CYS A 212 -7.57 -11.45 -43.04
N VAL A 213 -7.73 -12.74 -43.30
CA VAL A 213 -7.55 -13.80 -42.28
C VAL A 213 -6.36 -14.67 -42.66
N LEU A 214 -5.16 -14.27 -42.21
CA LEU A 214 -3.93 -15.05 -42.36
C LEU A 214 -4.10 -16.49 -41.82
N ARG A 215 -4.19 -17.46 -42.73
CA ARG A 215 -4.27 -18.88 -42.35
C ARG A 215 -2.90 -19.36 -41.90
N ALA A 216 -2.69 -19.39 -40.58
CA ALA A 216 -1.41 -19.45 -39.87
C ALA A 216 -0.51 -20.71 -40.06
N THR A 217 -0.57 -21.40 -41.21
CA THR A 217 0.29 -22.56 -41.50
C THR A 217 0.93 -22.48 -42.88
N GLU A 218 2.22 -22.09 -42.88
CA GLU A 218 3.19 -22.16 -43.97
C GLU A 218 2.98 -21.24 -45.19
N LEU A 219 3.60 -20.05 -45.17
CA LEU A 219 4.01 -19.26 -46.35
C LEU A 219 2.92 -19.06 -47.43
N ILE A 220 2.15 -17.97 -47.31
CA ILE A 220 1.73 -17.06 -48.40
C ILE A 220 1.43 -17.77 -49.73
N ARG A 221 0.16 -18.14 -49.94
CA ARG A 221 -0.35 -18.87 -51.12
C ARG A 221 -1.85 -18.62 -51.38
N GLU A 222 -2.15 -18.02 -52.52
CA GLU A 222 -3.49 -17.79 -53.06
C GLU A 222 -4.19 -19.06 -53.55
N PHE A 223 -5.50 -19.11 -53.35
CA PHE A 223 -6.41 -20.12 -53.89
C PHE A 223 -7.53 -19.44 -54.68
N CYS A 224 -7.86 -19.95 -55.89
CA CYS A 224 -9.01 -19.54 -56.72
C CYS A 224 -10.36 -19.61 -55.98
N ASN A 225 -10.65 -18.68 -55.07
CA ASN A 225 -11.83 -18.67 -54.21
C ASN A 225 -12.42 -17.25 -54.05
N GLY A 226 -11.74 -16.21 -54.57
CA GLY A 226 -12.20 -14.83 -54.52
C GLY A 226 -11.97 -14.12 -53.18
N LEU A 227 -11.10 -14.66 -52.33
CA LEU A 227 -10.56 -14.04 -51.13
C LEU A 227 -9.06 -13.81 -51.35
N ASP A 228 -8.54 -12.76 -50.70
CA ASP A 228 -7.11 -12.61 -50.45
C ASP A 228 -6.77 -13.53 -49.25
N ASP A 229 -6.08 -14.65 -49.51
CA ASP A 229 -5.72 -15.67 -48.51
C ASP A 229 -4.30 -15.44 -47.92
N ASP A 230 -3.49 -14.54 -48.50
CA ASP A 230 -2.12 -14.22 -48.04
C ASP A 230 -1.91 -12.78 -47.51
N CYS A 231 -2.90 -11.91 -47.73
CA CYS A 231 -3.03 -10.52 -47.35
C CYS A 231 -2.15 -9.50 -48.10
N ASP A 232 -1.72 -9.77 -49.35
CA ASP A 232 -0.91 -8.84 -50.15
C ASP A 232 -1.70 -7.69 -50.83
N ARG A 233 -3.06 -7.73 -50.74
CA ARG A 233 -4.06 -6.86 -51.41
C ARG A 233 -4.38 -7.24 -52.86
N SER A 234 -3.87 -8.36 -53.34
CA SER A 234 -4.32 -9.03 -54.57
C SER A 234 -5.38 -10.08 -54.28
N ILE A 235 -6.09 -10.55 -55.30
CA ILE A 235 -7.06 -11.64 -55.18
C ILE A 235 -6.87 -12.54 -56.39
N ASP A 236 -6.61 -13.83 -56.15
CA ASP A 236 -6.42 -14.89 -57.14
C ASP A 236 -5.32 -14.59 -58.21
N GLU A 237 -4.22 -13.88 -57.89
CA GLU A 237 -3.22 -13.48 -58.88
C GLU A 237 -2.16 -14.54 -59.23
N ALA A 238 -1.70 -14.55 -60.48
CA ALA A 238 -0.88 -15.64 -61.01
C ALA A 238 0.60 -15.67 -60.53
N ALA A 239 0.97 -14.89 -59.51
CA ALA A 239 2.37 -14.81 -59.03
C ALA A 239 2.76 -16.01 -58.16
N ASP A 240 1.81 -16.52 -57.39
CA ASP A 240 1.95 -17.56 -56.37
C ASP A 240 0.84 -18.64 -56.45
N LEU A 241 -0.30 -18.30 -57.08
CA LEU A 241 -1.48 -19.14 -57.32
C LEU A 241 -1.13 -20.59 -57.70
N LYS A 242 -1.58 -21.53 -56.88
CA LYS A 242 -1.38 -22.96 -57.13
C LYS A 242 -2.70 -23.71 -57.35
N LEU A 243 -3.06 -23.89 -58.62
CA LEU A 243 -4.21 -24.69 -59.07
C LEU A 243 -4.31 -26.05 -58.33
N PRO A 244 -5.36 -26.27 -57.52
CA PRO A 244 -5.81 -27.61 -57.16
C PRO A 244 -6.63 -28.19 -58.31
N ALA A 245 -6.83 -29.51 -58.29
CA ALA A 245 -7.64 -30.19 -59.28
C ALA A 245 -9.12 -30.27 -58.83
N GLU A 246 -10.02 -30.20 -59.81
CA GLU A 246 -11.42 -30.65 -59.77
C GLU A 246 -12.42 -29.69 -59.06
N ASP A 247 -13.37 -29.16 -59.85
CA ASP A 247 -14.62 -28.45 -59.51
C ASP A 247 -14.60 -27.12 -58.72
N PHE A 248 -14.45 -25.98 -59.41
CA PHE A 248 -15.16 -24.70 -59.11
C PHE A 248 -15.20 -23.76 -60.34
N CYS A 249 -16.19 -22.85 -60.41
CA CYS A 249 -16.47 -21.98 -61.58
C CYS A 249 -16.51 -20.48 -61.22
N GLY A 250 -15.53 -19.68 -61.69
CA GLY A 250 -15.59 -18.21 -61.71
C GLY A 250 -15.95 -17.65 -63.10
N GLN A 251 -16.57 -16.47 -63.20
CA GLN A 251 -17.11 -15.97 -64.49
C GLN A 251 -16.20 -15.04 -65.32
N THR A 252 -15.12 -14.48 -64.77
CA THR A 252 -14.06 -13.80 -65.53
C THR A 252 -12.76 -13.76 -64.73
N GLY A 253 -11.64 -14.19 -65.31
CA GLY A 253 -10.32 -14.17 -64.66
C GLY A 253 -9.48 -15.40 -65.02
N VAL A 254 -8.46 -15.69 -64.21
CA VAL A 254 -7.59 -16.88 -64.38
C VAL A 254 -8.33 -18.20 -64.04
N CYS A 255 -9.43 -18.12 -63.29
CA CYS A 255 -10.13 -19.26 -62.67
C CYS A 255 -11.56 -19.53 -63.24
N ALA A 256 -11.73 -19.84 -64.54
CA ALA A 256 -13.07 -19.92 -65.18
C ALA A 256 -13.41 -21.23 -65.94
N TYR A 257 -14.57 -21.84 -65.64
CA TYR A 257 -15.25 -22.95 -66.34
C TYR A 257 -16.80 -22.88 -66.15
N GLU A 258 -17.61 -23.70 -66.83
CA GLU A 258 -19.09 -23.61 -66.86
C GLU A 258 -19.85 -24.89 -66.43
N CYS A 259 -20.95 -24.71 -65.68
CA CYS A 259 -22.12 -25.58 -65.47
C CYS A 259 -23.30 -24.73 -64.92
N GLY A 260 -24.58 -25.13 -64.89
CA GLY A 260 -25.27 -26.33 -65.40
C GLY A 260 -26.71 -26.41 -64.84
N GLU A 261 -27.72 -26.78 -65.64
CA GLU A 261 -29.13 -26.84 -65.19
C GLU A 261 -29.55 -28.25 -64.70
N ASP A 262 -29.49 -28.49 -63.38
CA ASP A 262 -30.45 -29.30 -62.59
C ASP A 262 -29.94 -29.44 -61.14
N ALA A 263 -30.61 -28.79 -60.18
CA ALA A 263 -30.27 -28.86 -58.76
C ALA A 263 -31.49 -29.27 -57.91
N ASP A 264 -31.46 -30.51 -57.41
CA ASP A 264 -32.44 -31.04 -56.46
C ASP A 264 -32.03 -30.65 -55.03
N CYS A 265 -32.71 -29.66 -54.43
CA CYS A 265 -32.40 -29.20 -53.09
C CYS A 265 -32.89 -30.21 -52.04
N GLY A 266 -32.01 -31.15 -51.67
CA GLY A 266 -32.29 -32.28 -50.77
C GLY A 266 -32.53 -31.97 -49.29
N ASP A 267 -33.03 -30.78 -48.93
CA ASP A 267 -33.34 -30.41 -47.54
C ASP A 267 -34.58 -29.48 -47.47
N PRO A 268 -35.59 -29.70 -46.60
CA PRO A 268 -36.84 -28.93 -46.61
C PRO A 268 -36.74 -27.46 -46.18
N GLY A 269 -35.53 -26.95 -45.88
CA GLY A 269 -35.31 -25.69 -45.16
C GLY A 269 -35.09 -24.43 -45.99
N LEU A 270 -34.88 -24.51 -47.31
CA LEU A 270 -34.49 -23.33 -48.12
C LEU A 270 -35.32 -23.18 -49.40
N ARG A 271 -35.98 -22.02 -49.55
CA ARG A 271 -36.43 -21.48 -50.84
C ARG A 271 -36.26 -19.97 -50.92
N CYS A 272 -36.11 -19.50 -52.16
CA CYS A 272 -35.75 -18.14 -52.51
C CYS A 272 -36.76 -17.06 -52.10
N ASN A 273 -36.27 -15.83 -52.14
CA ASN A 273 -36.96 -14.59 -51.78
C ASN A 273 -38.35 -14.45 -52.45
N GLY A 274 -39.43 -14.47 -51.66
CA GLY A 274 -40.81 -14.59 -52.18
C GLY A 274 -41.99 -14.35 -51.22
N GLY A 275 -41.81 -14.44 -49.89
CA GLY A 275 -42.70 -13.83 -48.88
C GLY A 275 -43.57 -14.77 -48.00
N HIS A 276 -43.63 -14.42 -46.70
CA HIS A 276 -44.50 -14.90 -45.58
C HIS A 276 -44.21 -16.29 -44.95
N VAL A 277 -44.35 -16.56 -43.63
CA VAL A 277 -44.43 -15.78 -42.34
C VAL A 277 -44.36 -16.80 -41.17
N CYS A 278 -43.89 -16.42 -39.97
CA CYS A 278 -44.48 -16.79 -38.64
C CYS A 278 -43.74 -16.11 -37.46
N VAL A 279 -44.46 -15.76 -36.37
CA VAL A 279 -43.96 -15.03 -35.17
C VAL A 279 -44.75 -15.43 -33.91
N ASP A 280 -44.18 -15.19 -32.72
CA ASP A 280 -44.72 -15.57 -31.39
C ASP A 280 -44.94 -14.33 -30.47
N VAL A 281 -45.74 -14.46 -29.41
CA VAL A 281 -46.17 -13.36 -28.52
C VAL A 281 -46.30 -13.76 -27.04
N SER A 282 -45.44 -13.20 -26.18
CA SER A 282 -45.65 -13.18 -24.72
C SER A 282 -44.92 -12.01 -24.06
N GLY A 283 -45.65 -11.10 -23.40
CA GLY A 283 -45.08 -10.01 -22.62
C GLY A 283 -46.12 -9.18 -21.88
N LEU A 284 -46.20 -9.32 -20.55
CA LEU A 284 -46.99 -8.48 -19.64
C LEU A 284 -46.23 -8.35 -18.32
N GLY A 285 -45.98 -7.10 -17.89
CA GLY A 285 -45.33 -6.75 -16.62
C GLY A 285 -46.04 -5.59 -15.92
N LEU A 286 -45.35 -4.95 -14.97
CA LEU A 286 -45.87 -3.80 -14.20
C LEU A 286 -46.57 -2.75 -15.09
N GLY A 287 -47.75 -2.29 -14.66
CA GLY A 287 -48.64 -1.45 -15.48
C GLY A 287 -49.78 -2.20 -16.17
N ALA A 288 -49.91 -3.52 -15.96
CA ALA A 288 -51.07 -4.29 -16.40
C ALA A 288 -52.40 -3.69 -15.90
N SER A 289 -53.42 -3.68 -16.78
CA SER A 289 -54.74 -3.15 -16.48
C SER A 289 -55.53 -4.05 -15.53
N CYS A 290 -56.29 -3.46 -14.60
CA CYS A 290 -57.05 -4.21 -13.60
C CYS A 290 -58.49 -3.71 -13.40
N VAL A 291 -59.36 -4.61 -12.96
CA VAL A 291 -60.74 -4.32 -12.57
C VAL A 291 -60.85 -4.14 -11.06
N ASP A 292 -60.14 -4.94 -10.26
CA ASP A 292 -60.10 -4.86 -8.79
C ASP A 292 -58.78 -5.37 -8.18
N ASP A 293 -58.63 -5.22 -6.86
CA ASP A 293 -57.45 -5.66 -6.10
C ASP A 293 -57.22 -7.18 -6.20
N ALA A 294 -58.25 -8.01 -6.42
CA ALA A 294 -58.09 -9.46 -6.49
C ALA A 294 -57.42 -9.90 -7.80
N GLU A 295 -57.69 -9.20 -8.90
CA GLU A 295 -56.99 -9.38 -10.18
C GLU A 295 -55.50 -9.03 -10.06
N CYS A 296 -55.16 -7.95 -9.36
CA CYS A 296 -53.76 -7.57 -9.08
C CYS A 296 -53.05 -8.53 -8.12
N GLN A 297 -53.76 -9.07 -7.12
CA GLN A 297 -53.22 -10.07 -6.20
C GLN A 297 -52.95 -11.42 -6.89
N ALA A 298 -53.77 -11.81 -7.87
CA ALA A 298 -53.59 -13.06 -8.62
C ALA A 298 -52.32 -13.06 -9.49
N ILE A 299 -51.79 -11.89 -9.86
CA ILE A 299 -50.61 -11.76 -10.73
C ILE A 299 -49.31 -11.70 -9.90
N HIS A 300 -49.27 -10.91 -8.81
CA HIS A 300 -48.04 -10.69 -8.02
C HIS A 300 -48.21 -10.62 -6.49
N GLY A 301 -49.31 -11.10 -5.91
CA GLY A 301 -49.39 -11.40 -4.47
C GLY A 301 -49.37 -10.23 -3.47
N GLY A 302 -49.37 -8.97 -3.91
CA GLY A 302 -49.37 -7.81 -3.00
C GLY A 302 -49.82 -6.47 -3.59
N LEU A 303 -50.16 -6.41 -4.88
CA LEU A 303 -50.49 -5.18 -5.58
C LEU A 303 -51.95 -4.73 -5.34
N ALA A 304 -52.18 -3.41 -5.37
CA ALA A 304 -53.52 -2.80 -5.34
C ALA A 304 -53.91 -2.28 -6.73
N CYS A 305 -55.21 -2.31 -7.06
CA CYS A 305 -55.74 -1.79 -8.31
C CYS A 305 -56.10 -0.31 -8.17
N VAL A 306 -55.15 0.57 -8.53
CA VAL A 306 -55.32 2.02 -8.38
C VAL A 306 -55.90 2.61 -9.66
N THR A 307 -56.86 3.53 -9.51
CA THR A 307 -57.41 4.30 -10.63
C THR A 307 -56.63 5.61 -10.77
N THR A 308 -55.89 5.77 -11.87
CA THR A 308 -55.23 7.02 -12.25
C THR A 308 -56.04 7.74 -13.33
N MET A 309 -55.83 9.05 -13.50
CA MET A 309 -56.41 9.80 -14.63
C MET A 309 -55.37 9.89 -15.75
N GLY A 310 -55.70 9.34 -16.92
CA GLY A 310 -54.89 9.57 -18.13
C GLY A 310 -54.92 11.04 -18.55
N GLN A 311 -53.94 11.48 -19.34
CA GLN A 311 -53.88 12.88 -19.81
C GLN A 311 -55.09 13.30 -20.65
N ASP A 312 -55.82 12.33 -21.21
CA ASP A 312 -57.06 12.52 -21.97
C ASP A 312 -58.31 12.70 -21.09
N GLY A 313 -58.15 12.69 -19.75
CA GLY A 313 -59.25 12.76 -18.79
C GLY A 313 -60.04 11.46 -18.60
N VAL A 314 -59.54 10.35 -19.15
CA VAL A 314 -60.15 9.02 -19.01
C VAL A 314 -59.49 8.30 -17.81
N PRO A 315 -60.28 7.74 -16.87
CA PRO A 315 -59.73 6.96 -15.76
C PRO A 315 -59.17 5.62 -16.27
N LEU A 316 -57.90 5.38 -15.98
CA LEU A 316 -57.19 4.12 -16.22
C LEU A 316 -57.00 3.38 -14.89
N ARG A 317 -56.97 2.05 -14.92
CA ARG A 317 -56.74 1.22 -13.74
C ARG A 317 -55.53 0.34 -13.96
N SER A 318 -54.57 0.36 -13.03
CA SER A 318 -53.34 -0.43 -13.10
C SER A 318 -52.91 -0.94 -11.74
N CYS A 319 -52.26 -2.11 -11.72
CA CYS A 319 -51.70 -2.69 -10.50
C CYS A 319 -50.43 -1.95 -10.05
N VAL A 320 -50.38 -1.51 -8.79
CA VAL A 320 -49.23 -0.82 -8.17
C VAL A 320 -48.93 -1.33 -6.76
N GLU A 321 -47.69 -1.17 -6.31
CA GLU A 321 -47.25 -1.54 -4.96
C GLU A 321 -47.75 -0.54 -3.90
N ARG A 322 -48.08 -1.03 -2.70
CA ARG A 322 -48.47 -0.17 -1.57
C ARG A 322 -47.24 0.33 -0.83
N ARG A 323 -46.95 1.63 -0.89
CA ARG A 323 -46.08 2.31 0.10
C ARG A 323 -46.92 3.16 1.05
N HIS A 324 -46.45 3.32 2.29
CA HIS A 324 -47.08 4.18 3.28
C HIS A 324 -46.71 5.64 2.99
N GLU A 325 -47.67 6.47 2.57
CA GLU A 325 -47.49 7.91 2.37
C GLU A 325 -48.64 8.71 2.99
N PRO A 326 -48.39 9.98 3.40
CA PRO A 326 -49.37 10.79 4.10
C PRO A 326 -50.53 11.21 3.20
N ILE A 327 -51.75 10.95 3.66
CA ILE A 327 -52.98 11.30 2.93
C ILE A 327 -53.24 12.80 3.05
N CYS A 328 -53.33 13.49 1.92
CA CYS A 328 -53.74 14.89 1.85
C CYS A 328 -55.27 15.00 1.75
N ASP A 329 -55.90 15.66 2.72
CA ASP A 329 -57.36 15.87 2.74
C ASP A 329 -57.71 17.29 2.26
N ALA A 330 -58.66 17.38 1.33
CA ALA A 330 -59.05 18.59 0.59
C ALA A 330 -59.91 19.54 1.45
N GLY A 331 -59.31 20.03 2.54
CA GLY A 331 -59.92 20.95 3.50
C GLY A 331 -59.14 21.13 4.79
N ALA A 332 -58.12 20.29 5.06
CA ALA A 332 -57.35 20.31 6.31
C ALA A 332 -55.82 20.28 6.14
N GLY A 333 -55.30 19.98 4.95
CA GLY A 333 -53.87 19.76 4.72
C GLY A 333 -53.43 18.33 5.10
N PHE A 334 -52.12 18.11 5.20
CA PHE A 334 -51.56 16.82 5.63
C PHE A 334 -51.98 16.50 7.07
N ARG A 335 -52.37 15.25 7.33
CA ARG A 335 -52.84 14.83 8.65
C ARG A 335 -52.31 13.46 9.04
N CYS A 336 -51.38 13.42 9.99
CA CYS A 336 -50.94 12.18 10.62
C CYS A 336 -52.08 11.56 11.46
N VAL A 337 -52.24 10.24 11.37
CA VAL A 337 -53.31 9.49 12.06
C VAL A 337 -52.83 9.09 13.46
N ARG A 338 -52.78 10.06 14.38
CA ARG A 338 -52.35 9.84 15.77
C ARG A 338 -53.40 9.04 16.57
N SER A 339 -52.98 7.98 17.26
CA SER A 339 -53.77 7.37 18.34
C SER A 339 -53.50 8.09 19.68
N PRO A 340 -54.44 8.07 20.64
CA PRO A 340 -54.41 8.96 21.80
C PRO A 340 -53.63 8.37 22.98
N HIS A 341 -52.30 8.28 22.87
CA HIS A 341 -51.43 8.05 24.01
C HIS A 341 -50.45 9.22 24.17
N VAL A 342 -50.76 10.08 25.14
CA VAL A 342 -49.75 10.96 25.73
C VAL A 342 -48.93 10.13 26.70
N SER A 343 -47.65 9.96 26.43
CA SER A 343 -46.63 9.77 27.46
C SER A 343 -45.72 11.00 27.44
N THR A 344 -45.66 11.71 28.56
CA THR A 344 -44.57 12.66 28.85
C THR A 344 -43.32 11.85 29.21
N GLY A 345 -42.81 11.13 28.23
CA GLY A 345 -41.92 9.98 28.41
C GLY A 345 -40.77 10.01 27.42
N ASN A 346 -39.96 11.05 27.52
CA ASN A 346 -38.50 10.95 27.44
C ASN A 346 -37.94 10.01 26.35
N GLU A 347 -37.73 10.53 25.14
CA GLU A 347 -37.00 9.84 24.06
C GLU A 347 -35.54 9.53 24.39
N LEU A 348 -34.99 10.07 25.49
CA LEU A 348 -33.57 9.98 25.91
C LEU A 348 -33.07 8.55 26.29
N ALA A 349 -33.45 7.48 25.57
CA ALA A 349 -33.05 6.11 25.92
C ALA A 349 -33.15 5.05 24.82
N ARG A 350 -33.72 5.32 23.64
CA ARG A 350 -33.90 4.29 22.60
C ARG A 350 -33.44 4.73 21.21
N CYS A 351 -32.62 3.87 20.61
CA CYS A 351 -32.17 3.87 19.24
C CYS A 351 -32.97 2.76 18.53
N ASP A 352 -34.16 3.08 18.01
CA ASP A 352 -35.07 2.08 17.42
C ASP A 352 -35.59 2.44 16.02
N GLY A 353 -35.11 3.53 15.44
CA GLY A 353 -35.45 3.94 14.07
C GLY A 353 -36.84 4.54 13.93
N LEU A 354 -37.51 4.88 15.04
CA LEU A 354 -38.85 5.47 15.06
C LEU A 354 -38.83 6.90 15.61
N ASP A 355 -39.71 7.72 15.03
CA ASP A 355 -40.07 9.06 15.49
C ASP A 355 -41.14 8.89 16.59
N ASN A 356 -40.67 8.75 17.83
CA ASN A 356 -41.48 8.25 18.95
C ASN A 356 -42.29 9.36 19.63
N ASP A 357 -41.88 10.63 19.53
CA ASP A 357 -42.65 11.79 19.98
C ASP A 357 -43.49 12.47 18.86
N CYS A 358 -43.13 12.24 17.58
CA CYS A 358 -43.77 12.76 16.37
C CYS A 358 -43.51 14.26 16.08
N ASP A 359 -42.33 14.79 16.37
CA ASP A 359 -41.89 16.12 15.93
C ASP A 359 -41.27 16.13 14.51
N GLY A 360 -40.88 14.95 14.00
CA GLY A 360 -40.27 14.71 12.69
C GLY A 360 -38.88 14.09 12.73
N ASP A 361 -38.32 13.88 13.92
CA ASP A 361 -36.90 13.65 14.16
C ASP A 361 -36.65 12.30 14.90
N ILE A 362 -36.10 11.31 14.21
CA ILE A 362 -35.83 9.94 14.73
C ILE A 362 -34.56 9.88 15.62
N ASP A 363 -34.57 9.10 16.71
CA ASP A 363 -33.40 8.73 17.54
C ASP A 363 -32.47 9.90 17.96
N GLU A 364 -33.03 11.03 18.41
CA GLU A 364 -32.33 12.32 18.57
C GLU A 364 -31.02 12.27 19.37
N ASP A 365 -31.02 11.64 20.55
CA ASP A 365 -29.85 11.52 21.43
C ASP A 365 -28.69 10.72 20.80
N PHE A 366 -28.98 9.92 19.78
CA PHE A 366 -28.00 9.11 19.06
C PHE A 366 -27.55 9.77 17.74
N VAL A 367 -28.13 10.88 17.31
CA VAL A 367 -27.77 11.57 16.05
C VAL A 367 -26.28 11.91 15.98
N ALA A 368 -25.69 12.35 17.09
CA ALA A 368 -24.26 12.66 17.17
C ALA A 368 -23.33 11.43 17.16
N ALA A 369 -23.87 10.22 17.33
CA ALA A 369 -23.15 8.95 17.17
C ALA A 369 -23.39 8.32 15.80
N LEU A 370 -24.59 8.48 15.23
CA LEU A 370 -25.04 7.85 13.98
C LEU A 370 -24.74 8.65 12.71
N PHE A 371 -24.53 9.97 12.78
CA PHE A 371 -24.38 10.84 11.61
C PHE A 371 -23.25 11.87 11.77
N VAL A 372 -22.57 12.21 10.67
CA VAL A 372 -21.36 13.07 10.69
C VAL A 372 -21.68 14.54 10.98
N ASP A 373 -22.68 15.11 10.32
CA ASP A 373 -22.94 16.56 10.32
C ASP A 373 -23.80 17.06 11.48
N GLY A 374 -24.28 16.17 12.37
CA GLY A 374 -25.26 16.51 13.41
C GLY A 374 -26.61 17.01 12.88
N VAL A 375 -26.84 16.92 11.57
CA VAL A 375 -28.04 17.37 10.85
C VAL A 375 -28.47 16.28 9.87
N ARG A 376 -29.78 16.01 9.78
CA ARG A 376 -30.33 14.85 9.07
C ARG A 376 -30.16 14.90 7.55
N ARG A 377 -29.05 14.33 7.04
CA ARG A 377 -28.90 13.94 5.63
C ARG A 377 -28.10 12.65 5.46
N GLN A 378 -28.80 11.53 5.58
CA GLN A 378 -28.59 10.22 4.91
C GLN A 378 -27.20 9.54 4.91
N THR A 379 -26.14 10.14 5.44
CA THR A 379 -24.78 9.59 5.43
C THR A 379 -24.48 9.04 6.83
N PRO A 380 -24.52 7.71 7.04
CA PRO A 380 -24.17 7.13 8.34
C PRO A 380 -22.75 7.52 8.71
N ARG A 381 -22.48 7.73 10.00
CA ARG A 381 -21.11 7.86 10.48
C ARG A 381 -20.40 6.53 10.25
N THR A 382 -19.34 6.56 9.46
CA THR A 382 -18.53 5.39 9.17
C THR A 382 -17.72 4.95 10.39
N CYS A 383 -17.41 3.67 10.42
CA CYS A 383 -16.52 3.04 11.39
C CYS A 383 -15.72 1.94 10.67
N ALA A 384 -14.69 1.42 11.32
CA ALA A 384 -13.86 0.35 10.78
C ALA A 384 -13.54 -0.69 11.85
N VAL A 385 -13.30 -1.93 11.42
CA VAL A 385 -12.83 -3.07 12.22
C VAL A 385 -11.78 -3.80 11.38
N GLY A 386 -10.75 -4.36 12.03
CA GLY A 386 -9.53 -4.85 11.37
C GLY A 386 -8.50 -3.75 11.10
N GLU A 387 -7.26 -4.16 10.89
CA GLU A 387 -6.12 -3.28 10.58
C GLU A 387 -5.57 -3.57 9.17
N GLY A 388 -4.72 -2.67 8.66
CA GLY A 388 -4.07 -2.86 7.34
C GLY A 388 -5.04 -3.14 6.19
N ALA A 389 -4.75 -4.19 5.41
CA ALA A 389 -5.56 -4.65 4.28
C ALA A 389 -6.91 -5.25 4.73
N CYS A 390 -6.96 -5.82 5.93
CA CYS A 390 -8.12 -6.49 6.54
C CYS A 390 -9.18 -5.53 7.10
N ARG A 391 -8.90 -4.21 7.03
CA ARG A 391 -9.73 -3.14 7.55
C ARG A 391 -11.08 -3.02 6.81
N GLY A 392 -12.08 -3.71 7.33
CA GLY A 392 -13.46 -3.60 6.90
C GLY A 392 -14.08 -2.27 7.29
N LEU A 393 -14.80 -1.64 6.35
CA LEU A 393 -15.57 -0.42 6.58
C LEU A 393 -17.05 -0.74 6.82
N GLY A 394 -17.65 -0.02 7.76
CA GLY A 394 -19.07 -0.10 8.07
C GLY A 394 -19.63 1.22 8.58
N ALA A 395 -20.82 1.15 9.17
CA ALA A 395 -21.57 2.25 9.74
C ALA A 395 -21.87 2.02 11.21
N ILE A 396 -21.92 3.12 11.98
CA ILE A 396 -22.49 3.07 13.33
C ILE A 396 -24.02 2.84 13.22
N ARG A 397 -24.50 1.80 13.91
CA ARG A 397 -25.92 1.37 14.00
C ARG A 397 -26.40 1.37 15.45
N CYS A 398 -27.70 1.29 15.64
CA CYS A 398 -28.29 0.93 16.94
C CYS A 398 -27.95 -0.51 17.33
N THR A 399 -27.79 -0.78 18.62
CA THR A 399 -27.75 -2.15 19.17
C THR A 399 -29.14 -2.80 19.14
N ASP A 400 -29.21 -4.14 19.10
CA ASP A 400 -30.48 -4.91 19.06
C ASP A 400 -31.45 -4.65 20.23
N ASP A 401 -30.93 -4.21 21.39
CA ASP A 401 -31.76 -3.83 22.56
C ASP A 401 -32.27 -2.37 22.49
N GLY A 402 -31.75 -1.60 21.54
CA GLY A 402 -31.96 -0.18 21.32
C GLY A 402 -31.29 0.72 22.35
N LEU A 403 -30.40 0.22 23.22
CA LEU A 403 -29.84 0.98 24.35
C LEU A 403 -28.50 1.68 24.06
N GLY A 404 -27.90 1.43 22.90
CA GLY A 404 -26.62 1.99 22.51
C GLY A 404 -26.37 1.93 21.01
N THR A 405 -25.14 2.20 20.60
CA THR A 405 -24.70 2.07 19.22
C THR A 405 -23.52 1.10 19.09
N VAL A 406 -23.39 0.50 17.91
CA VAL A 406 -22.38 -0.51 17.56
C VAL A 406 -21.90 -0.26 16.13
N CYS A 407 -20.66 -0.63 15.81
CA CYS A 407 -20.18 -0.63 14.43
C CYS A 407 -20.70 -1.89 13.71
N ASP A 408 -21.31 -1.77 12.53
CA ASP A 408 -21.70 -2.92 11.68
C ASP A 408 -20.63 -3.32 10.66
N ALA A 409 -19.43 -2.75 10.75
CA ALA A 409 -18.29 -3.22 9.98
C ALA A 409 -17.99 -4.68 10.34
N VAL A 410 -17.81 -5.48 9.31
CA VAL A 410 -17.25 -6.82 9.42
C VAL A 410 -15.81 -6.69 8.95
N GLU A 411 -14.87 -7.20 9.74
CA GLU A 411 -13.48 -7.42 9.32
C GLU A 411 -13.47 -8.17 7.98
N LEU A 412 -12.59 -7.80 7.05
CA LEU A 412 -12.58 -8.45 5.75
C LEU A 412 -12.09 -9.89 5.93
N GLU A 413 -12.94 -10.87 5.60
CA GLU A 413 -12.49 -12.26 5.48
C GLU A 413 -11.79 -12.44 4.12
N PRO A 414 -10.70 -13.22 4.05
CA PRO A 414 -9.87 -13.33 2.86
C PRO A 414 -10.63 -13.97 1.68
N GLU A 415 -10.76 -13.25 0.56
CA GLU A 415 -11.25 -13.82 -0.70
C GLU A 415 -10.16 -14.61 -1.46
N GLY A 416 -9.45 -15.48 -0.74
CA GLY A 416 -8.75 -16.63 -1.33
C GLY A 416 -7.34 -16.40 -1.84
N ASP A 417 -6.76 -15.22 -1.64
CA ASP A 417 -5.31 -15.06 -1.67
C ASP A 417 -4.74 -15.49 -0.30
N ARG A 418 -3.69 -16.31 -0.35
CA ARG A 418 -2.80 -16.54 0.79
C ARG A 418 -1.75 -15.44 0.76
N ASP A 419 -1.02 -15.27 1.85
CA ASP A 419 0.18 -14.44 1.88
C ASP A 419 1.39 -15.09 1.15
N GLU A 420 1.22 -15.36 -0.15
CA GLU A 420 2.22 -15.92 -1.05
C GLU A 420 3.18 -14.82 -1.60
N ASN A 421 2.99 -13.56 -1.18
CA ASN A 421 3.72 -12.38 -1.65
C ASN A 421 4.49 -11.72 -0.51
N CYS A 422 5.83 -11.73 -0.53
CA CYS A 422 6.58 -10.92 0.44
C CYS A 422 6.49 -9.41 0.13
N ASP A 423 5.40 -8.77 0.51
CA ASP A 423 5.08 -7.37 0.25
C ASP A 423 4.84 -6.54 1.53
N GLY A 424 4.66 -7.20 2.68
CA GLY A 424 4.52 -6.58 3.99
C GLY A 424 3.07 -6.30 4.39
N ARG A 425 2.11 -6.97 3.77
CA ARG A 425 0.68 -6.91 4.07
C ARG A 425 0.21 -8.26 4.57
N ASP A 426 -0.72 -8.24 5.51
CA ASP A 426 -1.52 -9.41 5.89
C ASP A 426 -2.59 -9.62 4.79
N ASP A 427 -2.24 -10.38 3.75
CA ASP A 427 -3.11 -10.63 2.59
C ASP A 427 -4.21 -11.69 2.90
N ASP A 428 -4.01 -12.53 3.92
CA ASP A 428 -4.93 -13.61 4.31
C ASP A 428 -5.72 -13.36 5.62
N CYS A 429 -5.41 -12.27 6.32
CA CYS A 429 -6.06 -11.78 7.54
C CYS A 429 -5.97 -12.71 8.76
N ASP A 430 -4.87 -13.46 8.91
CA ASP A 430 -4.59 -14.25 10.12
C ASP A 430 -3.86 -13.47 11.25
N GLY A 431 -3.37 -12.26 10.94
CA GLY A 431 -2.65 -11.38 11.87
C GLY A 431 -1.13 -11.55 11.86
N GLN A 432 -0.58 -12.28 10.89
CA GLN A 432 0.85 -12.35 10.57
C GLN A 432 1.15 -11.54 9.30
N LEU A 433 2.42 -11.49 8.89
CA LEU A 433 2.86 -10.82 7.67
C LEU A 433 3.81 -11.75 6.91
N ASP A 434 3.55 -11.90 5.62
CA ASP A 434 4.33 -12.68 4.67
C ASP A 434 4.52 -14.15 5.09
N GLU A 435 3.68 -14.78 5.92
CA GLU A 435 3.99 -16.08 6.56
C GLU A 435 3.92 -17.29 5.60
N ASP A 436 2.98 -17.29 4.65
CA ASP A 436 2.87 -18.32 3.60
C ASP A 436 3.92 -18.13 2.45
N PHE A 437 4.66 -17.01 2.41
CA PHE A 437 5.63 -16.72 1.36
C PHE A 437 6.79 -17.74 1.33
N VAL A 438 7.04 -18.34 0.16
CA VAL A 438 8.05 -19.39 -0.02
C VAL A 438 9.40 -18.82 -0.43
N ASP A 439 10.34 -18.75 0.52
CA ASP A 439 11.72 -18.32 0.25
C ASP A 439 12.43 -19.17 -0.81
N ALA A 440 13.15 -18.51 -1.71
CA ALA A 440 14.15 -19.14 -2.55
C ALA A 440 15.33 -19.62 -1.68
N VAL A 441 15.38 -20.91 -1.36
CA VAL A 441 16.46 -21.53 -0.56
C VAL A 441 17.24 -22.61 -1.31
N VAL A 442 18.51 -22.77 -0.94
CA VAL A 442 19.40 -23.82 -1.42
C VAL A 442 19.92 -24.65 -0.24
N ARG A 443 19.71 -25.97 -0.32
CA ARG A 443 20.24 -26.91 0.68
C ARG A 443 21.76 -27.04 0.57
N VAL A 444 22.50 -26.59 1.58
CA VAL A 444 23.94 -26.80 1.74
C VAL A 444 24.19 -27.71 2.94
N GLY A 445 24.46 -28.99 2.66
CA GLY A 445 24.66 -30.00 3.72
C GLY A 445 23.36 -30.30 4.46
N ALA A 446 23.24 -29.80 5.69
CA ALA A 446 22.07 -29.98 6.57
C ALA A 446 21.26 -28.68 6.81
N VAL A 447 21.61 -27.61 6.11
CA VAL A 447 21.08 -26.26 6.32
C VAL A 447 20.51 -25.73 5.01
N ASP A 448 19.31 -25.16 5.07
CA ASP A 448 18.73 -24.43 3.95
C ASP A 448 19.18 -22.97 4.03
N VAL A 449 19.85 -22.49 3.00
CA VAL A 449 20.47 -21.15 2.93
C VAL A 449 19.68 -20.30 1.95
N PHE A 450 19.37 -19.06 2.31
CA PHE A 450 18.75 -18.07 1.41
C PHE A 450 19.58 -17.94 0.11
N ALA A 451 18.93 -18.17 -1.03
CA ALA A 451 19.56 -18.19 -2.36
C ALA A 451 20.05 -16.81 -2.78
N TYR A 452 19.40 -15.76 -2.29
CA TYR A 452 19.77 -14.37 -2.46
C TYR A 452 20.13 -13.76 -1.10
N GLU A 453 20.76 -12.60 -1.09
CA GLU A 453 20.81 -11.76 0.11
C GLU A 453 19.37 -11.48 0.59
N ALA A 454 19.17 -11.31 1.89
CA ALA A 454 17.84 -11.02 2.43
C ALA A 454 17.33 -9.67 1.92
N SER A 455 16.07 -9.60 1.50
CA SER A 455 15.36 -8.34 1.21
C SER A 455 14.32 -8.04 2.28
N ARG A 456 13.91 -6.77 2.39
CA ARG A 456 12.68 -6.39 3.10
C ARG A 456 11.44 -6.87 2.30
N PRO A 457 10.28 -6.95 2.95
CA PRO A 457 9.00 -6.99 2.25
C PRO A 457 8.83 -5.75 1.34
N GLY A 458 8.15 -5.95 0.21
CA GLY A 458 7.88 -4.92 -0.79
C GLY A 458 9.10 -4.52 -1.65
N ALA A 459 10.30 -5.06 -1.38
CA ALA A 459 11.50 -4.74 -2.16
C ALA A 459 11.37 -5.17 -3.63
N ASN A 460 11.89 -4.34 -4.54
CA ASN A 460 12.00 -4.60 -5.98
C ASN A 460 13.39 -4.22 -6.50
N ASN A 461 13.59 -4.07 -7.82
CA ASN A 461 14.90 -3.77 -8.42
C ASN A 461 15.32 -2.29 -8.30
N VAL A 462 14.44 -1.41 -7.82
CA VAL A 462 14.64 0.03 -7.64
C VAL A 462 14.50 0.44 -6.18
N THR A 463 13.50 -0.10 -5.45
CA THR A 463 13.25 0.21 -4.04
C THR A 463 13.70 -0.93 -3.12
N PRO A 464 14.33 -0.63 -1.96
CA PRO A 464 14.83 -1.64 -1.02
C PRO A 464 13.72 -2.29 -0.15
N GLY A 465 12.45 -1.92 -0.37
CA GLY A 465 11.31 -2.29 0.47
C GLY A 465 11.08 -1.35 1.64
N LEU A 466 9.90 -1.43 2.26
CA LEU A 466 9.45 -0.47 3.28
C LEU A 466 10.10 -0.70 4.65
N ASP A 467 10.22 0.38 5.43
CA ASP A 467 10.40 0.33 6.88
C ASP A 467 8.99 0.43 7.48
N LEU A 468 8.33 -0.72 7.66
CA LEU A 468 6.96 -0.77 8.15
C LEU A 468 6.91 -0.28 9.61
N VAL A 469 6.49 0.97 9.77
CA VAL A 469 6.02 1.51 11.06
C VAL A 469 4.49 1.33 11.08
N PRO A 470 3.93 0.55 12.01
CA PRO A 470 2.50 0.46 12.21
C PRO A 470 1.89 1.83 12.57
N ASP A 471 0.63 2.02 12.16
CA ASP A 471 -0.11 3.29 12.21
C ASP A 471 -0.44 3.77 13.64
N ASP A 472 0.00 3.03 14.68
CA ASP A 472 -0.29 3.28 16.10
C ASP A 472 0.86 3.94 16.89
N GLY A 473 2.06 4.04 16.30
CA GLY A 473 3.16 4.87 16.80
C GLY A 473 3.79 4.42 18.13
N VAL A 474 3.61 3.18 18.55
CA VAL A 474 4.43 2.51 19.58
C VAL A 474 5.59 1.75 18.93
N ASP A 475 6.62 1.41 19.72
CA ASP A 475 7.92 0.90 19.23
C ASP A 475 7.86 -0.47 18.53
N ALA A 476 7.35 -0.51 17.30
CA ALA A 476 7.42 -1.67 16.40
C ALA A 476 8.78 -1.75 15.71
N TYR A 477 9.84 -1.78 16.52
CA TYR A 477 11.18 -2.01 16.02
C TYR A 477 11.37 -3.53 15.81
N ILE A 478 10.84 -4.00 14.66
CA ILE A 478 11.02 -5.32 14.02
C ILE A 478 10.18 -6.48 14.56
N GLU A 479 9.15 -6.82 13.80
CA GLU A 479 8.75 -8.22 13.53
C GLU A 479 8.67 -8.52 12.02
N THR A 480 9.20 -7.64 11.15
CA THR A 480 9.16 -7.84 9.69
C THR A 480 10.09 -8.97 9.23
N ARG A 481 9.50 -9.93 8.52
CA ARG A 481 10.19 -11.10 7.97
C ARG A 481 11.26 -10.72 6.93
N ALA A 482 12.42 -11.35 7.02
CA ALA A 482 13.40 -11.36 5.93
C ALA A 482 12.99 -12.33 4.82
N CYS A 483 13.09 -11.89 3.56
CA CYS A 483 12.69 -12.69 2.40
C CYS A 483 13.86 -13.00 1.45
N SER A 484 13.77 -14.11 0.73
CA SER A 484 14.71 -14.45 -0.35
C SER A 484 13.99 -14.62 -1.69
N ARG A 485 14.14 -13.64 -2.59
CA ARG A 485 13.69 -13.73 -3.99
C ARG A 485 14.69 -13.07 -4.94
N ALA A 486 14.59 -13.42 -6.23
CA ALA A 486 15.42 -12.85 -7.28
C ALA A 486 14.93 -11.45 -7.66
N GLY A 487 15.82 -10.58 -8.14
CA GLY A 487 15.42 -9.30 -8.73
C GLY A 487 15.04 -8.21 -7.73
N THR A 488 15.35 -8.39 -6.44
CA THR A 488 15.12 -7.38 -5.39
C THR A 488 16.41 -6.82 -4.83
N LEU A 489 16.42 -5.53 -4.48
CA LEU A 489 17.52 -4.93 -3.75
C LEU A 489 17.68 -5.59 -2.36
N PRO A 490 18.93 -5.81 -1.90
CA PRO A 490 19.19 -6.44 -0.62
C PRO A 490 19.02 -5.45 0.55
N TRP A 491 18.62 -5.98 1.71
CA TRP A 491 18.43 -5.22 2.95
C TRP A 491 19.77 -4.79 3.53
N ALA A 492 20.17 -3.56 3.20
CA ALA A 492 21.34 -2.88 3.74
C ALA A 492 21.00 -1.98 4.95
N ASN A 493 22.03 -1.36 5.54
CA ASN A 493 21.90 -0.40 6.65
C ASN A 493 21.24 -0.98 7.91
N VAL A 494 21.49 -2.27 8.14
CA VAL A 494 20.90 -3.08 9.21
C VAL A 494 22.00 -3.56 10.16
N SER A 495 21.71 -3.52 11.46
CA SER A 495 22.57 -3.99 12.54
C SER A 495 22.38 -5.49 12.77
N ALA A 496 23.25 -6.08 13.57
CA ALA A 496 23.27 -7.52 13.75
C ALA A 496 22.02 -8.06 14.45
N ALA A 497 21.50 -7.35 15.45
CA ALA A 497 20.27 -7.72 16.15
C ALA A 497 19.06 -7.67 15.20
N GLU A 498 18.88 -6.54 14.51
CA GLU A 498 17.81 -6.37 13.52
C GLU A 498 17.82 -7.48 12.44
N ALA A 499 19.01 -7.88 11.98
CA ALA A 499 19.17 -8.97 11.02
C ALA A 499 18.93 -10.37 11.62
N GLN A 500 19.20 -10.58 12.91
CA GLN A 500 18.83 -11.81 13.63
C GLN A 500 17.32 -11.91 13.79
N ASP A 501 16.65 -10.82 14.17
CA ASP A 501 15.21 -10.75 14.39
C ASP A 501 14.43 -10.94 13.08
N ALA A 502 14.83 -10.27 12.00
CA ALA A 502 14.23 -10.45 10.67
C ALA A 502 14.39 -11.89 10.15
N CYS A 503 15.55 -12.54 10.40
CA CYS A 503 15.71 -13.97 10.10
C CYS A 503 14.89 -14.88 11.03
N ALA A 504 14.62 -14.48 12.27
CA ALA A 504 13.80 -15.24 13.20
C ALA A 504 12.31 -15.17 12.83
N ALA A 505 11.82 -14.00 12.41
CA ALA A 505 10.51 -13.82 11.78
C ALA A 505 10.39 -14.65 10.48
N ALA A 506 11.47 -14.75 9.69
CA ALA A 506 11.57 -15.71 8.59
C ALA A 506 11.66 -17.19 9.02
N GLY A 507 11.42 -17.52 10.29
CA GLY A 507 11.50 -18.87 10.84
C GLY A 507 12.89 -19.52 10.71
N GLY A 508 13.95 -18.71 10.82
CA GLY A 508 15.35 -19.09 10.67
C GLY A 508 16.27 -18.35 11.64
N ARG A 509 17.49 -18.07 11.21
CA ARG A 509 18.51 -17.28 11.92
C ARG A 509 19.55 -16.77 10.93
N LEU A 510 20.48 -15.92 11.38
CA LEU A 510 21.71 -15.67 10.62
C LEU A 510 22.46 -16.98 10.34
N CYS A 511 23.08 -17.06 9.17
CA CYS A 511 24.05 -18.11 8.87
C CYS A 511 25.27 -18.00 9.78
N THR A 512 25.80 -19.12 10.26
CA THR A 512 27.14 -19.14 10.87
C THR A 512 28.20 -18.90 9.80
N ARG A 513 29.37 -18.41 10.21
CA ARG A 513 30.57 -18.24 9.37
C ARG A 513 30.88 -19.50 8.55
N ASP A 514 30.77 -20.67 9.17
CA ASP A 514 31.17 -21.94 8.58
C ASP A 514 30.11 -22.45 7.59
N GLU A 515 28.82 -22.24 7.87
CA GLU A 515 27.72 -22.49 6.91
C GLU A 515 27.85 -21.57 5.68
N TRP A 516 28.06 -20.26 5.91
CA TRP A 516 28.27 -19.27 4.86
C TRP A 516 29.49 -19.60 3.98
N THR A 517 30.61 -19.95 4.61
CA THR A 517 31.84 -20.35 3.90
C THR A 517 31.63 -21.63 3.09
N ALA A 518 30.84 -22.60 3.61
CA ALA A 518 30.49 -23.81 2.88
C ALA A 518 29.55 -23.55 1.70
N ALA A 519 28.62 -22.60 1.82
CA ALA A 519 27.76 -22.13 0.75
C ALA A 519 28.58 -21.49 -0.39
N CYS A 520 29.52 -20.61 -0.06
CA CYS A 520 30.36 -19.90 -1.03
C CYS A 520 31.44 -20.80 -1.67
N ALA A 521 32.25 -21.49 -0.88
CA ALA A 521 33.40 -22.23 -1.40
C ALA A 521 33.01 -23.58 -2.06
N GLY A 522 31.90 -24.16 -1.61
CA GLY A 522 31.41 -25.48 -2.03
C GLY A 522 32.42 -26.62 -1.83
N ALA A 523 32.08 -27.80 -2.35
CA ALA A 523 32.94 -29.00 -2.25
C ALA A 523 34.30 -28.86 -2.96
N ALA A 524 34.47 -27.88 -3.83
CA ALA A 524 35.72 -27.60 -4.56
C ALA A 524 36.74 -26.76 -3.75
N ALA A 525 36.31 -26.20 -2.60
CA ALA A 525 37.02 -25.19 -1.84
C ALA A 525 37.50 -24.05 -2.75
N ASN A 526 36.55 -23.43 -3.44
CA ASN A 526 36.79 -22.26 -4.28
C ASN A 526 37.15 -21.03 -3.43
N ALA A 527 37.92 -20.11 -4.01
CA ALA A 527 38.30 -18.85 -3.35
C ALA A 527 37.19 -17.79 -3.49
N TYR A 528 36.43 -17.86 -4.59
CA TYR A 528 35.29 -17.04 -4.95
C TYR A 528 34.12 -17.98 -5.32
N PRO A 529 32.85 -17.56 -5.25
CA PRO A 529 31.72 -18.45 -5.51
C PRO A 529 31.80 -19.12 -6.91
N TYR A 530 32.34 -18.38 -7.88
CA TYR A 530 32.54 -18.81 -9.26
C TYR A 530 33.86 -19.54 -9.55
N GLY A 531 34.82 -19.62 -8.62
CA GLY A 531 36.11 -20.28 -8.89
C GLY A 531 37.28 -19.92 -7.98
N ARG A 532 38.51 -20.20 -8.44
CA ARG A 532 39.75 -19.97 -7.67
C ARG A 532 40.45 -18.66 -8.01
N ASP A 533 40.27 -18.18 -9.22
CA ASP A 533 40.93 -16.99 -9.75
C ASP A 533 39.95 -15.82 -9.78
N TYR A 534 40.38 -14.65 -9.31
CA TYR A 534 39.54 -13.45 -9.25
C TYR A 534 39.18 -12.93 -10.64
N ASN A 535 37.92 -12.55 -10.82
CA ASN A 535 37.42 -11.82 -11.99
C ASN A 535 36.58 -10.62 -11.55
N ALA A 536 37.09 -9.42 -11.80
CA ALA A 536 36.45 -8.14 -11.47
C ALA A 536 35.09 -7.89 -12.15
N GLN A 537 34.69 -8.74 -13.11
CA GLN A 537 33.48 -8.55 -13.91
C GLN A 537 32.44 -9.66 -13.69
N THR A 538 32.65 -10.53 -12.69
CA THR A 538 31.74 -11.65 -12.38
C THR A 538 30.82 -11.36 -11.19
N CYS A 539 31.26 -10.52 -10.25
CA CYS A 539 30.56 -10.16 -9.02
C CYS A 539 30.66 -8.65 -8.77
N ASN A 540 29.73 -8.08 -8.01
CA ASN A 540 29.63 -6.65 -7.75
C ASN A 540 30.57 -6.23 -6.62
N GLY A 541 31.88 -6.10 -6.87
CA GLY A 541 32.83 -5.46 -5.94
C GLY A 541 33.40 -4.18 -6.56
N GLY A 542 34.20 -3.39 -5.84
CA GLY A 542 34.60 -2.02 -6.28
C GLY A 542 35.49 -1.90 -7.54
N ALA A 543 35.65 -2.97 -8.31
CA ALA A 543 36.21 -2.97 -9.67
C ALA A 543 35.19 -3.43 -10.74
N PHE A 544 33.95 -3.68 -10.35
CA PHE A 544 32.78 -3.83 -11.19
C PHE A 544 32.18 -2.45 -11.46
N ASP A 545 31.56 -2.29 -12.62
CA ASP A 545 30.97 -1.03 -13.05
C ASP A 545 29.81 -1.37 -13.99
N THR A 546 28.62 -0.81 -13.70
CA THR A 546 27.40 -0.97 -14.49
C THR A 546 27.47 -0.23 -15.82
N ASP A 547 28.16 0.92 -15.88
CA ASP A 547 28.44 1.66 -17.11
C ASP A 547 29.92 2.04 -17.21
N ARG A 548 30.69 1.12 -17.80
CA ARG A 548 32.13 1.25 -18.13
C ARG A 548 32.50 2.44 -19.01
N LEU A 549 31.54 3.23 -19.50
CA LEU A 549 31.77 4.45 -20.29
C LEU A 549 31.53 5.73 -19.47
N ALA A 550 30.77 5.65 -18.38
CA ALA A 550 30.58 6.75 -17.45
C ALA A 550 31.82 6.96 -16.57
N ALA A 551 32.10 8.22 -16.22
CA ALA A 551 33.30 8.58 -15.48
C ALA A 551 33.05 8.52 -13.97
N GLY A 552 33.56 7.47 -13.32
CA GLY A 552 33.45 7.28 -11.88
C GLY A 552 33.78 5.85 -11.46
N ASN A 553 33.36 5.52 -10.25
CA ASN A 553 33.08 4.16 -9.80
C ASN A 553 31.56 4.13 -9.53
N GLN A 554 30.84 3.15 -10.07
CA GLN A 554 29.38 3.09 -10.06
C GLN A 554 28.94 2.17 -8.93
N ASP A 555 29.56 2.37 -7.77
CA ASP A 555 29.55 1.50 -6.59
C ASP A 555 28.21 1.62 -5.86
N HIS A 556 27.26 0.73 -6.16
CA HIS A 556 25.96 0.60 -5.48
C HIS A 556 25.52 -0.86 -5.39
N ALA A 557 24.55 -1.15 -4.53
CA ALA A 557 23.92 -2.47 -4.45
C ALA A 557 23.04 -2.71 -5.68
N LEU A 558 23.13 -3.91 -6.25
CA LEU A 558 22.31 -4.38 -7.35
C LEU A 558 21.24 -5.35 -6.85
N ALA A 559 20.18 -5.51 -7.62
CA ALA A 559 19.14 -6.48 -7.34
C ALA A 559 19.71 -7.91 -7.33
N GLY A 560 19.30 -8.73 -6.35
CA GLY A 560 19.82 -10.08 -6.11
C GLY A 560 19.75 -10.96 -7.36
N GLY A 561 20.88 -11.56 -7.74
CA GLY A 561 21.02 -12.40 -8.92
C GLY A 561 21.24 -11.67 -10.25
N THR A 562 21.29 -10.33 -10.28
CA THR A 562 21.58 -9.54 -11.50
C THR A 562 22.84 -10.03 -12.20
N LEU A 563 23.90 -10.29 -11.42
CA LEU A 563 25.13 -10.89 -11.93
C LEU A 563 25.03 -12.42 -11.87
N VAL A 564 24.38 -13.01 -12.88
CA VAL A 564 24.12 -14.46 -12.97
C VAL A 564 25.37 -15.37 -12.86
N GLY A 565 26.57 -14.81 -13.04
CA GLY A 565 27.85 -15.49 -12.83
C GLY A 565 28.35 -15.47 -11.38
N CYS A 566 27.88 -14.54 -10.54
CA CYS A 566 28.22 -14.41 -9.13
C CYS A 566 27.48 -15.42 -8.26
N ARG A 567 27.72 -16.73 -8.46
CA ARG A 567 26.98 -17.76 -7.72
C ARG A 567 27.79 -19.01 -7.41
N ALA A 568 27.48 -19.62 -6.27
CA ALA A 568 27.94 -20.94 -5.86
C ALA A 568 26.74 -21.82 -5.50
N GLN A 569 26.70 -23.05 -6.03
CA GLN A 569 25.68 -24.06 -5.67
C GLN A 569 24.20 -23.68 -5.94
N GLY A 570 23.95 -22.52 -6.57
CA GLY A 570 22.61 -21.95 -6.78
C GLY A 570 22.34 -20.69 -5.94
N ILE A 571 23.26 -20.34 -5.04
CA ILE A 571 23.21 -19.16 -4.17
C ILE A 571 24.02 -18.04 -4.82
N TYR A 572 23.42 -16.85 -4.91
CA TYR A 572 23.96 -15.67 -5.55
C TYR A 572 24.60 -14.70 -4.56
N ASP A 573 25.46 -13.84 -5.10
CA ASP A 573 25.98 -12.62 -4.46
C ASP A 573 26.79 -12.87 -3.17
N LEU A 574 27.26 -14.11 -2.97
CA LEU A 574 28.20 -14.51 -1.89
C LEU A 574 29.61 -13.87 -2.01
N SER A 575 29.78 -12.85 -2.83
CA SER A 575 31.01 -12.05 -2.94
C SER A 575 30.67 -10.73 -3.63
N GLY A 576 30.88 -9.61 -2.96
CA GLY A 576 30.38 -8.34 -3.46
C GLY A 576 28.89 -8.17 -3.15
N ASN A 577 28.30 -7.16 -3.77
CA ASN A 577 26.98 -6.63 -3.46
C ASN A 577 26.94 -6.09 -2.03
N LEU A 578 26.44 -6.82 -1.03
CA LEU A 578 26.63 -6.46 0.37
C LEU A 578 27.64 -7.39 1.06
N LYS A 579 28.35 -6.82 2.03
CA LYS A 579 28.87 -7.57 3.15
C LYS A 579 27.71 -8.23 3.89
N GLU A 580 27.94 -9.40 4.46
CA GLU A 580 26.89 -10.15 5.15
C GLU A 580 27.21 -10.40 6.61
N TRP A 581 26.28 -10.07 7.50
CA TRP A 581 26.30 -10.51 8.90
C TRP A 581 26.26 -12.04 9.02
N THR A 582 27.01 -12.57 9.99
CA THR A 582 26.93 -13.97 10.40
C THR A 582 26.68 -14.08 11.90
N ASP A 583 26.27 -15.26 12.36
CA ASP A 583 25.94 -15.51 13.77
C ASP A 583 27.19 -15.64 14.68
N ASP A 584 28.39 -15.76 14.09
CA ASP A 584 29.65 -15.92 14.82
C ASP A 584 30.16 -14.61 15.44
N VAL A 585 30.44 -14.63 16.74
CA VAL A 585 31.11 -13.54 17.48
C VAL A 585 32.52 -13.95 17.88
N VAL A 586 33.51 -13.07 17.67
CA VAL A 586 34.93 -13.23 18.01
C VAL A 586 35.41 -11.99 18.75
N ASP A 587 35.94 -12.16 19.96
CA ASP A 587 36.46 -11.07 20.82
C ASP A 587 35.45 -9.91 21.04
N GLY A 588 34.15 -10.23 21.08
CA GLY A 588 33.06 -9.26 21.25
C GLY A 588 32.62 -8.54 19.98
N LEU A 589 33.17 -8.89 18.82
CA LEU A 589 32.81 -8.35 17.51
C LEU A 589 32.27 -9.47 16.61
N ARG A 590 31.26 -9.17 15.81
CA ARG A 590 30.62 -10.14 14.93
C ARG A 590 31.34 -10.27 13.61
N VAL A 591 31.35 -11.51 13.10
CA VAL A 591 31.99 -11.88 11.84
C VAL A 591 31.09 -11.48 10.67
N VAL A 592 31.71 -10.79 9.72
CA VAL A 592 31.12 -10.35 8.47
C VAL A 592 31.81 -11.07 7.29
N ARG A 593 31.04 -11.32 6.23
CA ARG A 593 31.44 -12.10 5.05
C ARG A 593 31.10 -11.39 3.74
N GLY A 594 31.37 -12.03 2.59
CA GLY A 594 31.09 -11.53 1.23
C GLY A 594 32.05 -10.45 0.72
N GLY A 595 32.22 -9.36 1.48
CA GLY A 595 32.68 -8.09 0.94
C GLY A 595 31.57 -7.44 0.11
N GLY A 596 31.46 -6.12 0.10
CA GLY A 596 30.39 -5.40 -0.61
C GLY A 596 30.83 -4.80 -1.94
N TYR A 597 29.94 -4.02 -2.56
CA TYR A 597 30.17 -3.30 -3.80
C TYR A 597 31.31 -2.28 -3.71
N GLU A 598 31.70 -1.84 -2.52
CA GLU A 598 32.82 -0.93 -2.26
C GLU A 598 34.17 -1.65 -2.13
N SER A 599 34.17 -2.99 -2.12
CA SER A 599 35.32 -3.81 -1.70
C SER A 599 36.38 -3.94 -2.80
N ASN A 600 37.20 -2.90 -2.89
CA ASN A 600 38.29 -2.71 -3.85
C ASN A 600 39.48 -3.69 -3.75
N VAL A 601 39.52 -4.56 -2.73
CA VAL A 601 40.61 -5.52 -2.50
C VAL A 601 40.12 -6.95 -2.75
N PRO A 602 40.63 -7.67 -3.78
CA PRO A 602 40.14 -9.00 -4.14
C PRO A 602 40.15 -10.03 -3.01
N ALA A 603 41.01 -9.87 -2.00
CA ALA A 603 41.05 -10.77 -0.84
C ALA A 603 39.83 -10.59 0.10
N GLY A 604 39.22 -9.40 0.15
CA GLY A 604 38.00 -9.14 0.92
C GLY A 604 36.75 -9.78 0.30
N LEU A 605 36.79 -10.01 -1.02
CA LEU A 605 35.74 -10.67 -1.80
C LEU A 605 35.86 -12.20 -1.82
N THR A 606 36.61 -12.83 -0.89
CA THR A 606 36.82 -14.29 -0.92
C THR A 606 35.89 -15.03 0.03
N CYS A 607 35.47 -16.25 -0.37
CA CYS A 607 34.68 -17.16 0.47
C CYS A 607 35.33 -17.44 1.84
N SER A 608 36.65 -17.34 1.92
CA SER A 608 37.44 -17.51 3.14
C SER A 608 38.19 -16.23 3.54
N ALA A 609 37.61 -15.05 3.29
CA ALA A 609 38.22 -13.77 3.67
C ALA A 609 38.61 -13.78 5.16
N VAL A 610 39.65 -13.01 5.51
CA VAL A 610 40.02 -12.78 6.90
C VAL A 610 38.78 -12.26 7.64
N ASN A 611 38.52 -12.74 8.87
CA ASN A 611 37.36 -12.31 9.67
C ASN A 611 37.24 -10.79 9.64
N ASP A 612 36.26 -10.29 8.89
CA ASP A 612 35.91 -8.88 8.92
C ASP A 612 35.05 -8.70 10.17
N LEU A 613 35.63 -8.11 11.21
CA LEU A 613 34.97 -7.99 12.52
C LEU A 613 34.33 -6.61 12.65
N LYS A 614 33.09 -6.56 13.14
CA LYS A 614 32.31 -5.32 13.33
C LYS A 614 31.53 -5.35 14.65
N PRO A 615 31.29 -4.19 15.30
CA PRO A 615 30.36 -4.09 16.44
C PRO A 615 28.94 -4.44 16.00
N ASP A 616 28.15 -5.05 16.88
CA ASP A 616 26.80 -5.53 16.56
C ASP A 616 25.84 -4.38 16.17
N GLU A 617 26.09 -3.18 16.68
CA GLU A 617 25.28 -1.97 16.49
C GLU A 617 25.56 -1.27 15.15
N LEU A 618 26.57 -1.70 14.40
CA LEU A 618 26.95 -1.05 13.14
C LEU A 618 25.82 -1.18 12.10
N ARG A 619 25.47 -0.06 11.49
CA ARG A 619 24.66 -0.01 10.26
C ARG A 619 25.50 0.58 9.13
N SER A 620 25.39 0.02 7.92
CA SER A 620 26.08 0.54 6.73
C SER A 620 25.33 0.16 5.45
N SER A 621 25.32 1.07 4.47
CA SER A 621 24.77 0.83 3.13
C SER A 621 25.50 -0.27 2.33
N THR A 622 26.64 -0.77 2.82
CA THR A 622 27.41 -1.89 2.24
C THR A 622 27.26 -3.18 3.04
N LEU A 623 26.40 -3.21 4.06
CA LEU A 623 26.26 -4.32 5.02
C LEU A 623 24.80 -4.71 5.18
N GLY A 624 24.51 -5.96 4.81
CA GLY A 624 23.24 -6.65 4.98
C GLY A 624 23.48 -8.06 5.54
N PHE A 625 22.67 -9.03 5.11
CA PHE A 625 22.68 -10.38 5.67
C PHE A 625 22.02 -11.41 4.75
N ARG A 626 22.10 -12.69 5.12
CA ARG A 626 21.20 -13.74 4.62
C ARG A 626 20.86 -14.73 5.72
N CYS A 627 19.70 -15.35 5.59
CA CYS A 627 19.20 -16.30 6.59
C CYS A 627 19.55 -17.75 6.26
N CYS A 628 19.69 -18.54 7.32
CA CYS A 628 19.88 -19.98 7.31
C CYS A 628 18.84 -20.65 8.20
N ARG A 629 18.26 -21.76 7.74
CA ARG A 629 17.28 -22.57 8.46
C ARG A 629 17.86 -23.96 8.72
N GLY A 630 17.94 -24.35 9.99
CA GLY A 630 18.26 -25.71 10.41
C GLY A 630 17.01 -26.61 10.38
N GLN A 631 17.21 -27.93 10.34
CA GLN A 631 16.13 -28.91 10.46
C GLN A 631 15.76 -29.25 11.90
#